data_AF-G1VDZ9-F1
#
_entry.id   AF-G1VDZ9-F1
#
_cell.length_a   1.000
_cell.length_b   1.000
_cell.length_c   1.000
_cell.angle_alpha   90.00
_cell.angle_beta   90.00
_cell.angle_gamma   90.00
#
_symmetry.space_group_name_H-M   'P 1'
#
loop_
_entity.id
_entity.type
_entity.pdbx_description
1 polymer ?
#
loop_
_entity_poly.entity_id
_entity_poly.type
_entity_poly.pdbx_seq_one_letter_code
_entity_poly.pdbx_strand_id
1 'polypeptide(L)'
;MLYRKKDGKYELGNQIGRTDSFLLIPKDWYIENETSFTIIDYQWGNRIIQGIEIPSDFIDNIIVKGADGIITFGMASPLYWTEMATPPLYIPDVIEPLYNAENSIFSLCYDTDNGKKNTREINVQFRNKWQTEWSDKPSYGEIFARAVDTNGNFVTPIKLMNIGNGFSVSLQHADKDTCQIKVTWDHGHVTTNEGVKKANDVWEIKKEDCPDHRCIHFTLVPEGNSLNQFTISVKAPFKDFSIINIYGDNVINDSWVPYTDIDKYQYHIVGQNVKQYSFGDVVRELRWMNDKLYIFEKGKAIKPIPYEGNLLILFDSRENLRSKLERTSMNMLNAELKVSFSLSNSNSLEFSIKDSPYRPKQIGNGRLIITGNNHTPVKFTGVLKLLKLEEPELEPIEISFDEENGSYTLPEDIRPWGKTIVIGRTRGRICPALVDLTREMDGAFRANNRENAISSIKEN
;
A
#
# COMPACT_ATOMS: atom_id res chain seq x y z
N MET A 1 25.78 19.06 10.23
CA MET A 1 26.03 19.38 11.66
C MET A 1 24.93 18.81 12.51
N LEU A 2 25.29 18.30 13.68
CA LEU A 2 24.40 17.72 14.67
C LEU A 2 24.57 18.48 15.99
N TYR A 3 23.51 18.64 16.79
CA TYR A 3 23.60 19.19 18.14
C TYR A 3 23.01 18.21 19.16
N ARG A 4 23.55 18.19 20.37
CA ARG A 4 23.17 17.25 21.42
C ARG A 4 22.00 17.81 22.22
N LYS A 5 20.89 17.06 22.26
CA LYS A 5 19.75 17.33 23.13
C LYS A 5 20.02 16.94 24.57
N LYS A 6 19.18 17.45 25.48
CA LYS A 6 19.23 17.16 26.93
C LYS A 6 19.06 15.67 27.26
N ASP A 7 18.39 14.91 26.41
CA ASP A 7 18.24 13.45 26.53
C ASP A 7 19.45 12.67 25.98
N GLY A 8 20.49 13.38 25.53
CA GLY A 8 21.72 12.80 25.00
C GLY A 8 21.68 12.44 23.51
N LYS A 9 20.54 12.59 22.83
CA LYS A 9 20.42 12.30 21.39
C LYS A 9 20.92 13.46 20.54
N TYR A 10 21.39 13.14 19.33
CA TYR A 10 21.81 14.14 18.36
C TYR A 10 20.71 14.44 17.34
N GLU A 11 20.54 15.72 17.00
CA GLU A 11 19.63 16.18 15.94
C GLU A 11 20.33 17.09 14.94
N LEU A 12 19.83 17.13 13.71
CA LEU A 12 20.35 18.01 12.65
C LEU A 12 20.06 19.48 12.99
N GLY A 13 21.09 20.32 12.92
CA GLY A 13 20.96 21.76 13.11
C GLY A 13 22.29 22.44 13.43
N ASN A 14 22.30 23.78 13.36
CA ASN A 14 23.39 24.61 13.87
C ASN A 14 23.02 25.18 15.24
N GLN A 15 23.70 24.75 16.30
CA GLN A 15 23.56 25.28 17.67
C GLN A 15 24.95 25.54 18.31
N ILE A 16 25.93 25.91 17.48
CA ILE A 16 27.25 26.32 17.97
C ILE A 16 27.09 27.50 18.96
N GLY A 17 27.89 27.51 20.03
CA GLY A 17 27.83 28.51 21.09
C GLY A 17 26.60 28.40 22.01
N ARG A 18 25.80 27.35 21.88
CA ARG A 18 24.60 27.12 22.70
C ARG A 18 24.55 25.73 23.33
N THR A 19 24.90 24.70 22.56
CA THR A 19 24.88 23.30 23.00
C THR A 19 26.04 22.54 22.38
N ASP A 20 26.51 21.50 23.07
CA ASP A 20 27.52 20.60 22.52
C ASP A 20 27.04 20.08 21.16
N SER A 21 27.90 20.20 20.18
CA SER A 21 27.59 19.91 18.79
C SER A 21 28.62 18.97 18.20
N PHE A 22 28.26 18.35 17.10
CA PHE A 22 29.10 17.40 16.40
C PHE A 22 29.03 17.68 14.91
N LEU A 23 30.19 17.82 14.27
CA LEU A 23 30.30 18.08 12.85
C LEU A 23 30.91 16.89 12.14
N LEU A 24 30.13 16.26 11.26
CA LEU A 24 30.60 15.26 10.32
C LEU A 24 31.28 15.97 9.15
N ILE A 25 32.51 15.55 8.84
CA ILE A 25 33.32 16.06 7.73
C ILE A 25 33.14 15.11 6.54
N PRO A 26 32.59 15.59 5.41
CA PRO A 26 32.49 14.78 4.21
C PRO A 26 33.87 14.33 3.71
N LYS A 27 33.91 13.20 3.01
CA LYS A 27 35.12 12.75 2.34
C LYS A 27 35.63 13.84 1.38
N ASP A 28 36.96 14.03 1.35
CA ASP A 28 37.66 15.01 0.50
C ASP A 28 37.39 16.49 0.88
N TRP A 29 36.88 16.72 2.10
CA TRP A 29 36.80 18.04 2.73
C TRP A 29 37.74 18.09 3.94
N TYR A 30 38.22 19.28 4.29
CA TYR A 30 39.09 19.51 5.45
C TYR A 30 38.67 20.77 6.21
N ILE A 31 39.05 20.85 7.48
CA ILE A 31 38.82 22.04 8.31
C ILE A 31 40.01 22.98 8.10
N GLU A 32 39.81 24.27 7.88
CA GLU A 32 40.95 25.17 7.67
C GLU A 32 41.66 25.52 9.00
N ASN A 33 40.92 25.56 10.09
CA ASN A 33 41.41 25.84 11.45
C ASN A 33 41.58 24.57 12.29
N GLU A 34 42.21 23.52 11.73
CA GLU A 34 42.33 22.19 12.36
C GLU A 34 42.99 22.20 13.74
N THR A 35 43.87 23.17 14.02
CA THR A 35 44.64 23.24 15.27
C THR A 35 43.78 23.39 16.53
N SER A 36 42.49 23.68 16.39
CA SER A 36 41.55 23.84 17.51
C SER A 36 40.75 22.57 17.82
N PHE A 37 40.85 21.51 17.02
CA PHE A 37 39.97 20.33 17.13
C PHE A 37 40.72 19.02 16.97
N THR A 38 40.26 17.99 17.69
CA THR A 38 40.71 16.60 17.45
C THR A 38 39.76 15.95 16.46
N ILE A 39 40.28 15.54 15.29
CA ILE A 39 39.50 14.77 14.31
C ILE A 39 39.33 13.34 14.82
N ILE A 40 38.09 12.88 14.84
CA ILE A 40 37.70 11.56 15.31
C ILE A 40 37.18 10.76 14.10
N ASP A 41 37.70 9.55 13.94
CA ASP A 41 37.22 8.60 12.94
C ASP A 41 36.05 7.78 13.51
N TYR A 42 34.88 7.90 12.89
CA TYR A 42 33.69 7.11 13.20
C TYR A 42 33.48 6.02 12.16
N GLN A 43 33.39 4.78 12.62
CA GLN A 43 33.06 3.66 11.76
C GLN A 43 31.54 3.46 11.66
N TRP A 44 30.98 3.65 10.47
CA TRP A 44 29.59 3.32 10.16
C TRP A 44 29.55 2.18 9.14
N GLY A 45 29.37 0.95 9.64
CA GLY A 45 29.48 -0.26 8.83
C GLY A 45 30.90 -0.39 8.26
N ASN A 46 31.01 -0.35 6.92
CA ASN A 46 32.29 -0.44 6.21
C ASN A 46 32.86 0.93 5.81
N ARG A 47 32.26 2.04 6.27
CA ARG A 47 32.69 3.40 5.97
C ARG A 47 33.31 4.04 7.20
N ILE A 48 34.41 4.75 7.00
CA ILE A 48 35.01 5.64 7.99
C ILE A 48 34.53 7.06 7.66
N ILE A 49 33.98 7.75 8.65
CA ILE A 49 33.51 9.13 8.54
C ILE A 49 34.26 9.94 9.58
N GLN A 50 34.88 11.02 9.14
CA GLN A 50 35.58 11.93 10.03
C GLN A 50 34.59 12.90 10.67
N GLY A 51 34.86 13.31 11.90
CA GLY A 51 34.12 14.38 12.52
C GLY A 51 34.84 14.99 13.69
N ILE A 52 34.27 16.08 14.20
CA ILE A 52 34.79 16.80 15.37
C ILE A 52 33.67 17.03 16.38
N GLU A 53 34.02 16.95 17.65
CA GLU A 53 33.17 17.42 18.75
C GLU A 53 33.40 18.91 18.96
N ILE A 54 32.31 19.66 19.10
CA ILE A 54 32.30 21.12 19.25
C ILE A 54 31.66 21.43 20.60
N PRO A 55 32.44 21.93 21.58
CA PRO A 55 31.93 22.31 22.89
C PRO A 55 30.84 23.41 22.81
N SER A 56 29.92 23.40 23.77
CA SER A 56 28.85 24.41 23.89
C SER A 56 29.36 25.85 24.09
N ASP A 57 30.57 26.04 24.62
CA ASP A 57 31.20 27.34 24.84
C ASP A 57 32.07 27.81 23.66
N PHE A 58 32.13 27.05 22.57
CA PHE A 58 32.85 27.45 21.37
C PHE A 58 32.13 28.60 20.65
N ILE A 59 32.83 29.72 20.48
CA ILE A 59 32.29 30.99 19.94
C ILE A 59 32.86 31.39 18.58
N ASP A 60 33.97 30.79 18.16
CA ASP A 60 34.61 31.10 16.88
C ASP A 60 33.90 30.42 15.70
N ASN A 61 34.39 30.67 14.49
CA ASN A 61 33.91 30.01 13.28
C ASN A 61 34.71 28.76 12.98
N ILE A 62 34.06 27.73 12.46
CA ILE A 62 34.67 26.53 11.88
C ILE A 62 34.53 26.64 10.38
N ILE A 63 35.66 26.67 9.67
CA ILE A 63 35.67 26.80 8.22
C ILE A 63 35.98 25.43 7.63
N VAL A 64 35.06 24.88 6.86
CA VAL A 64 35.24 23.60 6.17
C VAL A 64 35.33 23.86 4.68
N LYS A 65 36.41 23.38 4.05
CA LYS A 65 36.69 23.57 2.64
C LYS A 65 36.63 22.25 1.90
N GLY A 66 36.07 22.28 0.70
CA GLY A 66 36.11 21.17 -0.24
C GLY A 66 36.07 21.66 -1.68
N ALA A 67 36.06 20.73 -2.62
CA ALA A 67 36.00 21.06 -4.06
C ALA A 67 34.76 21.87 -4.46
N ASP A 68 33.68 21.76 -3.68
CA ASP A 68 32.38 22.36 -3.94
C ASP A 68 32.18 23.73 -3.28
N GLY A 69 33.18 24.25 -2.56
CA GLY A 69 33.15 25.56 -1.92
C GLY A 69 33.52 25.52 -0.44
N ILE A 70 33.12 26.57 0.28
CA ILE A 70 33.44 26.79 1.68
C ILE A 70 32.17 26.80 2.51
N ILE A 71 32.12 26.05 3.60
CA ILE A 71 31.07 26.16 4.62
C ILE A 71 31.67 26.80 5.85
N THR A 72 31.08 27.91 6.31
CA THR A 72 31.44 28.52 7.59
C THR A 72 30.36 28.21 8.62
N PHE A 73 30.70 27.44 9.63
CA PHE A 73 29.82 27.17 10.76
C PHE A 73 30.17 28.12 11.91
N GLY A 74 29.20 28.90 12.35
CA GLY A 74 29.35 29.84 13.46
C GLY A 74 27.98 30.28 13.98
N MET A 75 27.96 31.04 15.07
CA MET A 75 26.72 31.47 15.72
C MET A 75 25.84 32.36 14.81
N ALA A 76 26.48 33.20 13.99
CA ALA A 76 25.82 34.15 13.09
C ALA A 76 26.16 33.91 11.60
N SER A 77 26.82 32.79 11.29
CA SER A 77 27.20 32.48 9.92
C SER A 77 25.98 31.98 9.13
N PRO A 78 25.62 32.62 8.01
CA PRO A 78 24.52 32.17 7.18
C PRO A 78 24.86 30.82 6.55
N LEU A 79 23.88 29.91 6.52
CA LEU A 79 23.94 28.70 5.72
C LEU A 79 23.15 28.91 4.43
N TYR A 80 23.70 28.41 3.33
CA TYR A 80 23.14 28.61 1.99
C TYR A 80 22.52 27.33 1.46
N TRP A 81 21.35 27.45 0.83
CA TRP A 81 20.68 26.35 0.16
C TRP A 81 19.93 26.79 -1.09
N THR A 82 19.63 25.82 -1.94
CA THR A 82 18.87 26.02 -3.17
C THR A 82 17.42 25.67 -2.97
N GLU A 83 16.52 26.54 -3.42
CA GLU A 83 15.09 26.24 -3.55
C GLU A 83 14.67 26.28 -5.00
N MET A 84 13.60 25.55 -5.31
CA MET A 84 12.98 25.52 -6.62
C MET A 84 11.51 25.90 -6.50
N ALA A 85 11.08 26.90 -7.28
CA ALA A 85 9.70 27.38 -7.30
C ALA A 85 8.85 26.75 -8.42
N THR A 86 9.46 25.91 -9.26
CA THR A 86 8.81 25.29 -10.41
C THR A 86 7.98 24.07 -9.97
N PRO A 87 6.68 24.01 -10.31
CA PRO A 87 5.88 22.81 -10.08
C PRO A 87 6.34 21.68 -11.02
N PRO A 88 6.14 20.40 -10.62
CA PRO A 88 6.43 19.28 -11.48
C PRO A 88 5.55 19.31 -12.75
N LEU A 89 6.07 18.71 -13.82
CA LEU A 89 5.33 18.47 -15.05
C LEU A 89 4.15 17.54 -14.76
N TYR A 90 2.97 17.92 -15.25
CA TYR A 90 1.81 17.05 -15.18
C TYR A 90 1.84 16.05 -16.33
N ILE A 91 2.13 14.79 -16.02
CA ILE A 91 2.04 13.67 -16.94
C ILE A 91 1.08 12.66 -16.31
N PRO A 92 -0.08 12.37 -16.93
CA PRO A 92 -1.05 11.43 -16.39
C PRO A 92 -0.41 10.09 -16.01
N ASP A 93 -0.86 9.53 -14.89
CA ASP A 93 -0.50 8.21 -14.38
C ASP A 93 0.97 8.00 -13.97
N VAL A 94 1.88 8.95 -14.20
CA VAL A 94 3.25 8.91 -13.66
C VAL A 94 3.23 9.20 -12.16
N ILE A 95 3.97 8.42 -11.38
CA ILE A 95 3.99 8.49 -9.92
C ILE A 95 5.01 9.53 -9.43
N GLU A 96 6.20 9.59 -10.04
CA GLU A 96 7.26 10.49 -9.64
C GLU A 96 7.03 11.93 -10.10
N PRO A 97 7.46 12.95 -9.32
CA PRO A 97 7.49 14.32 -9.79
C PRO A 97 8.62 14.50 -10.81
N LEU A 98 8.26 14.79 -12.05
CA LEU A 98 9.20 15.01 -13.16
C LEU A 98 9.33 16.50 -13.48
N TYR A 99 10.51 16.93 -13.94
CA TYR A 99 10.81 18.34 -14.19
C TYR A 99 11.54 18.54 -15.51
N ASN A 100 11.39 19.74 -16.07
CA ASN A 100 12.34 20.27 -17.04
C ASN A 100 13.26 21.26 -16.31
N ALA A 101 14.50 20.83 -16.05
CA ALA A 101 15.46 21.62 -15.29
C ALA A 101 15.87 22.92 -16.00
N GLU A 102 15.92 22.94 -17.34
CA GLU A 102 16.26 24.16 -18.10
C GLU A 102 15.20 25.26 -17.94
N ASN A 103 13.93 24.85 -17.77
CA ASN A 103 12.80 25.76 -17.57
C ASN A 103 12.47 25.98 -16.08
N SER A 104 13.30 25.45 -15.17
CA SER A 104 13.05 25.55 -13.74
C SER A 104 13.61 26.84 -13.13
N ILE A 105 12.92 27.37 -12.13
CA ILE A 105 13.30 28.59 -11.42
C ILE A 105 13.92 28.19 -10.09
N PHE A 106 15.22 28.46 -9.96
CA PHE A 106 15.98 28.22 -8.74
C PHE A 106 16.21 29.54 -7.99
N SER A 107 16.39 29.45 -6.68
CA SER A 107 16.72 30.58 -5.81
C SER A 107 17.79 30.20 -4.81
N LEU A 108 18.75 31.10 -4.62
CA LEU A 108 19.69 31.03 -3.51
C LEU A 108 18.99 31.56 -2.27
N CYS A 109 18.98 30.73 -1.24
CA CYS A 109 18.36 31.02 0.03
C CYS A 109 19.45 30.99 1.10
N TYR A 110 19.34 31.90 2.06
CA TYR A 110 20.18 31.89 3.25
C TYR A 110 19.45 32.48 4.46
N ASP A 111 19.87 32.03 5.64
CA ASP A 111 19.36 32.54 6.90
C ASP A 111 19.98 33.90 7.23
N THR A 112 19.16 34.79 7.78
CA THR A 112 19.56 36.09 8.32
C THR A 112 18.94 36.28 9.70
N ASP A 113 19.43 37.24 10.49
CA ASP A 113 18.89 37.52 11.83
C ASP A 113 17.39 37.84 11.84
N ASN A 114 16.85 38.33 10.71
CA ASN A 114 15.43 38.66 10.53
C ASN A 114 14.63 37.56 9.79
N GLY A 115 15.20 36.35 9.67
CA GLY A 115 14.61 35.21 8.98
C GLY A 115 15.28 34.91 7.64
N LYS A 116 14.54 34.32 6.72
CA LYS A 116 15.07 33.80 5.45
C LYS A 116 15.08 34.88 4.36
N LYS A 117 16.19 34.98 3.62
CA LYS A 117 16.27 35.80 2.41
C LYS A 117 16.48 34.91 1.18
N ASN A 118 15.73 35.25 0.13
CA ASN A 118 15.78 34.54 -1.15
C ASN A 118 16.12 35.53 -2.26
N THR A 119 17.04 35.13 -3.13
CA THR A 119 17.33 35.84 -4.36
C THR A 119 17.08 34.90 -5.53
N ARG A 120 16.35 35.35 -6.55
CA ARG A 120 16.21 34.60 -7.79
C ARG A 120 17.57 34.62 -8.49
N GLU A 121 18.18 33.47 -8.67
CA GLU A 121 19.54 33.40 -9.18
C GLU A 121 19.61 33.20 -10.68
N ILE A 122 20.69 33.74 -11.25
CA ILE A 122 21.01 33.66 -12.69
C ILE A 122 21.99 32.51 -12.97
N ASN A 123 22.79 32.08 -11.97
CA ASN A 123 23.81 31.03 -12.14
C ASN A 123 23.45 29.78 -11.33
N VAL A 124 23.08 28.71 -12.04
CA VAL A 124 22.74 27.41 -11.48
C VAL A 124 23.64 26.36 -12.08
N GLN A 125 24.18 25.50 -11.23
CA GLN A 125 24.98 24.35 -11.62
C GLN A 125 24.24 23.06 -11.36
N PHE A 126 24.49 22.07 -12.20
CA PHE A 126 23.84 20.78 -12.19
C PHE A 126 24.87 19.67 -12.14
N ARG A 127 24.51 18.57 -11.49
CA ARG A 127 25.34 17.36 -11.43
C ARG A 127 24.45 16.13 -11.43
N ASN A 128 24.72 15.16 -12.28
CA ASN A 128 24.01 13.88 -12.23
C ASN A 128 24.39 13.10 -10.96
N LYS A 129 23.47 12.29 -10.42
CA LYS A 129 23.77 11.46 -9.23
C LYS A 129 24.99 10.56 -9.37
N TRP A 130 25.37 10.19 -10.59
CA TRP A 130 26.52 9.32 -10.88
C TRP A 130 27.81 10.09 -11.21
N GLN A 131 27.74 11.41 -11.31
CA GLN A 131 28.85 12.27 -11.68
C GLN A 131 29.36 13.03 -10.45
N THR A 132 30.64 13.39 -10.48
CA THR A 132 31.31 14.17 -9.42
C THR A 132 31.39 15.66 -9.76
N GLU A 133 31.49 15.98 -11.05
CA GLU A 133 31.67 17.34 -11.56
C GLU A 133 30.34 18.07 -11.78
N TRP A 134 30.38 19.39 -11.59
CA TRP A 134 29.26 20.28 -11.86
C TRP A 134 29.33 20.86 -13.26
N SER A 135 28.17 21.05 -13.87
CA SER A 135 27.98 21.58 -15.23
C SER A 135 26.95 22.70 -15.20
N ASP A 136 27.10 23.70 -16.07
CA ASP A 136 26.11 24.78 -16.21
C ASP A 136 24.85 24.32 -16.97
N LYS A 137 24.90 23.13 -17.58
CA LYS A 137 23.76 22.50 -18.26
C LYS A 137 23.28 21.26 -17.52
N PRO A 138 21.95 21.09 -17.35
CA PRO A 138 21.40 19.92 -16.68
C PRO A 138 21.47 18.69 -17.60
N SER A 139 21.97 17.57 -17.07
CA SER A 139 21.81 16.26 -17.71
C SER A 139 20.38 15.72 -17.49
N TYR A 140 19.93 14.81 -18.33
CA TYR A 140 18.72 14.04 -18.06
C TYR A 140 18.93 13.00 -16.95
N GLY A 141 17.85 12.68 -16.24
CA GLY A 141 17.81 11.71 -15.14
C GLY A 141 17.80 12.33 -13.75
N GLU A 142 18.23 11.54 -12.75
CA GLU A 142 18.30 12.03 -11.37
C GLU A 142 19.50 12.97 -11.21
N ILE A 143 19.21 14.24 -10.96
CA ILE A 143 20.23 15.28 -10.84
C ILE A 143 20.13 16.04 -9.52
N PHE A 144 21.23 16.68 -9.16
CA PHE A 144 21.32 17.74 -8.18
C PHE A 144 21.43 19.08 -8.90
N ALA A 145 20.72 20.08 -8.42
CA ALA A 145 20.83 21.46 -8.87
C ALA A 145 21.24 22.33 -7.68
N ARG A 146 22.21 23.24 -7.88
CA ARG A 146 22.59 24.24 -6.89
C ARG A 146 22.64 25.63 -7.50
N ALA A 147 22.09 26.61 -6.80
CA ALA A 147 22.44 28.00 -7.04
C ALA A 147 23.89 28.23 -6.62
N VAL A 148 24.62 29.11 -7.32
CA VAL A 148 26.02 29.41 -7.01
C VAL A 148 26.09 30.76 -6.29
N ASP A 149 26.70 30.78 -5.10
CA ASP A 149 27.02 32.02 -4.40
C ASP A 149 28.30 32.65 -4.97
N THR A 150 28.29 33.96 -5.21
CA THR A 150 29.42 34.67 -5.83
C THR A 150 30.65 34.75 -4.93
N ASN A 151 30.52 34.51 -3.63
CA ASN A 151 31.62 34.56 -2.67
C ASN A 151 32.27 33.19 -2.44
N GLY A 152 31.84 32.15 -3.17
CA GLY A 152 32.41 30.80 -3.06
C GLY A 152 31.89 30.00 -1.87
N ASN A 153 30.80 30.45 -1.23
CA ASN A 153 30.13 29.65 -0.20
C ASN A 153 29.51 28.41 -0.82
N PHE A 154 29.60 27.29 -0.11
CA PHE A 154 28.90 26.08 -0.48
C PHE A 154 27.39 26.27 -0.32
N VAL A 155 26.66 25.98 -1.38
CA VAL A 155 25.19 26.04 -1.41
C VAL A 155 24.64 24.62 -1.46
N THR A 156 23.80 24.29 -0.48
CA THR A 156 23.16 22.98 -0.42
C THR A 156 22.28 22.75 -1.66
N PRO A 157 22.52 21.69 -2.46
CA PRO A 157 21.74 21.42 -3.66
C PRO A 157 20.37 20.83 -3.36
N ILE A 158 19.45 20.95 -4.33
CA ILE A 158 18.18 20.22 -4.37
C ILE A 158 18.28 19.02 -5.33
N LYS A 159 17.61 17.90 -5.00
CA LYS A 159 17.50 16.73 -5.87
C LYS A 159 16.21 16.79 -6.68
N LEU A 160 16.27 16.48 -7.98
CA LEU A 160 15.09 16.37 -8.85
C LEU A 160 15.31 15.35 -9.99
N MET A 161 14.22 14.94 -10.65
CA MET A 161 14.27 14.09 -11.86
C MET A 161 14.07 14.96 -13.10
N ASN A 162 15.14 15.21 -13.84
CA ASN A 162 15.11 16.00 -15.07
C ASN A 162 14.76 15.13 -16.28
N ILE A 163 13.54 15.27 -16.78
CA ILE A 163 13.05 14.57 -17.96
C ILE A 163 13.12 15.43 -19.23
N GLY A 164 13.26 16.75 -19.08
CA GLY A 164 13.19 17.70 -20.21
C GLY A 164 11.75 17.85 -20.74
N ASN A 165 11.62 18.09 -22.04
CA ASN A 165 10.33 18.12 -22.72
C ASN A 165 10.12 16.81 -23.49
N GLY A 166 8.96 16.65 -24.17
CA GLY A 166 8.77 15.56 -25.13
C GLY A 166 8.57 14.17 -24.53
N PHE A 167 8.52 14.04 -23.20
CA PHE A 167 8.11 12.79 -22.57
C PHE A 167 6.58 12.67 -22.56
N SER A 168 6.06 11.53 -23.01
CA SER A 168 4.62 11.27 -23.01
C SER A 168 4.30 9.82 -22.69
N VAL A 169 3.22 9.62 -21.94
CA VAL A 169 2.62 8.33 -21.62
C VAL A 169 1.17 8.37 -22.08
N SER A 170 0.75 7.37 -22.86
CA SER A 170 -0.59 7.32 -23.43
C SER A 170 -1.12 5.89 -23.44
N LEU A 171 -2.21 5.65 -22.72
CA LEU A 171 -2.94 4.40 -22.75
C LEU A 171 -3.60 4.19 -24.13
N GLN A 172 -3.24 3.11 -24.82
CA GLN A 172 -3.86 2.71 -26.09
C GLN A 172 -5.01 1.73 -25.85
N HIS A 173 -4.78 0.75 -24.98
CA HIS A 173 -5.74 -0.29 -24.64
C HIS A 173 -5.49 -0.81 -23.22
N ALA A 174 -6.54 -1.22 -22.53
CA ALA A 174 -6.43 -1.99 -21.30
C ALA A 174 -7.66 -2.88 -21.11
N ASP A 175 -7.37 -4.11 -20.71
CA ASP A 175 -8.31 -5.09 -20.17
C ASP A 175 -7.80 -5.58 -18.80
N LYS A 176 -8.36 -6.69 -18.30
CA LYS A 176 -8.05 -7.25 -16.98
C LYS A 176 -6.61 -7.76 -16.86
N ASP A 177 -6.11 -8.38 -17.92
CA ASP A 177 -4.90 -9.19 -17.88
C ASP A 177 -3.79 -8.55 -18.72
N THR A 178 -4.13 -7.65 -19.64
CA THR A 178 -3.19 -6.98 -20.55
C THR A 178 -3.48 -5.49 -20.70
N CYS A 179 -2.43 -4.71 -20.95
CA CYS A 179 -2.56 -3.34 -21.40
C CYS A 179 -1.53 -3.00 -22.47
N GLN A 180 -1.86 -1.98 -23.26
CA GLN A 180 -1.00 -1.40 -24.28
C GLN A 180 -0.80 0.07 -23.97
N ILE A 181 0.45 0.45 -23.69
CA ILE A 181 0.82 1.81 -23.31
C ILE A 181 1.86 2.32 -24.31
N LYS A 182 1.59 3.46 -24.94
CA LYS A 182 2.57 4.18 -25.74
C LYS A 182 3.39 5.06 -24.81
N VAL A 183 4.71 4.89 -24.83
CA VAL A 183 5.63 5.71 -24.04
C VAL A 183 6.73 6.25 -24.96
N THR A 184 6.80 7.56 -25.09
CA THR A 184 7.78 8.25 -25.94
C THR A 184 8.60 9.22 -25.14
N TRP A 185 9.84 9.43 -25.58
CA TRP A 185 10.73 10.42 -25.01
C TRP A 185 11.68 10.94 -26.08
N ASP A 186 11.68 12.25 -26.30
CA ASP A 186 12.46 12.88 -27.38
C ASP A 186 13.97 12.91 -27.09
N HIS A 187 14.39 12.62 -25.86
CA HIS A 187 15.77 12.79 -25.40
C HIS A 187 16.52 11.48 -25.14
N GLY A 188 15.97 10.35 -25.61
CA GLY A 188 16.61 9.05 -25.45
C GLY A 188 15.72 7.88 -25.81
N HIS A 189 15.98 6.75 -25.17
CA HIS A 189 15.22 5.52 -25.39
C HIS A 189 14.52 5.09 -24.10
N VAL A 190 13.30 4.58 -24.26
CA VAL A 190 12.52 4.00 -23.17
C VAL A 190 12.55 2.48 -23.32
N THR A 191 12.75 1.77 -22.22
CA THR A 191 12.68 0.31 -22.13
C THR A 191 11.90 -0.13 -20.90
N THR A 192 11.37 -1.34 -20.89
CA THR A 192 10.83 -2.00 -19.69
C THR A 192 11.08 -3.49 -19.77
N ASN A 193 11.17 -4.13 -18.60
CA ASN A 193 11.28 -5.59 -18.47
C ASN A 193 9.92 -6.25 -18.25
N GLU A 194 8.85 -5.46 -18.08
CA GLU A 194 7.50 -5.93 -17.71
C GLU A 194 6.59 -6.05 -18.95
N GLY A 195 7.15 -5.96 -20.15
CA GLY A 195 6.39 -6.10 -21.39
C GLY A 195 7.24 -6.13 -22.65
N VAL A 196 6.56 -6.30 -23.78
CA VAL A 196 7.19 -6.42 -25.10
C VAL A 196 6.90 -5.17 -25.93
N LYS A 197 7.97 -4.56 -26.45
CA LYS A 197 7.86 -3.41 -27.35
C LYS A 197 7.27 -3.84 -28.71
N LYS A 198 6.18 -3.22 -29.10
CA LYS A 198 5.55 -3.29 -30.43
C LYS A 198 5.98 -2.06 -31.27
N ALA A 199 5.45 -1.96 -32.48
CA ALA A 199 5.68 -0.81 -33.35
C ALA A 199 5.19 0.51 -32.70
N ASN A 200 5.75 1.64 -33.13
CA ASN A 200 5.36 3.00 -32.71
C ASN A 200 5.47 3.26 -31.19
N ASP A 201 6.49 2.68 -30.55
CA ASP A 201 6.76 2.82 -29.10
C ASP A 201 5.60 2.41 -28.18
N VAL A 202 4.77 1.49 -28.66
CA VAL A 202 3.70 0.86 -27.87
C VAL A 202 4.27 -0.35 -27.15
N TRP A 203 4.05 -0.45 -25.85
CA TRP A 203 4.42 -1.59 -25.02
C TRP A 203 3.19 -2.41 -24.72
N GLU A 204 3.23 -3.70 -25.04
CA GLU A 204 2.22 -4.68 -24.61
C GLU A 204 2.71 -5.35 -23.33
N ILE A 205 1.95 -5.17 -22.26
CA ILE A 205 2.32 -5.54 -20.90
C ILE A 205 1.22 -6.44 -20.37
N LYS A 206 1.60 -7.60 -19.85
CA LYS A 206 0.67 -8.47 -19.14
C LYS A 206 0.78 -8.26 -17.65
N LYS A 207 -0.34 -8.41 -16.95
CA LYS A 207 -0.42 -8.27 -15.51
C LYS A 207 0.52 -9.23 -14.78
N GLU A 208 0.68 -10.45 -15.31
CA GLU A 208 1.59 -11.48 -14.79
C GLU A 208 3.07 -11.12 -14.91
N ASP A 209 3.44 -10.23 -15.85
CA ASP A 209 4.82 -9.79 -16.06
C ASP A 209 5.22 -8.67 -15.07
N CYS A 210 4.25 -8.10 -14.34
CA CYS A 210 4.45 -7.02 -13.39
C CYS A 210 4.69 -7.56 -11.97
N PRO A 211 5.84 -7.30 -11.31
CA PRO A 211 6.08 -7.70 -9.92
C PRO A 211 5.09 -7.09 -8.93
N ASP A 212 4.67 -5.84 -9.18
CA ASP A 212 3.54 -5.18 -8.52
C ASP A 212 2.48 -4.88 -9.56
N HIS A 213 1.32 -5.53 -9.48
CA HIS A 213 0.23 -5.37 -10.44
C HIS A 213 -0.36 -3.94 -10.50
N ARG A 214 0.06 -3.02 -9.63
CA ARG A 214 -0.44 -1.65 -9.54
C ARG A 214 0.44 -0.63 -10.26
N CYS A 215 1.67 -0.98 -10.63
CA CYS A 215 2.57 -0.08 -11.34
C CYS A 215 3.38 -0.80 -12.43
N ILE A 216 3.82 -0.02 -13.41
CA ILE A 216 4.66 -0.44 -14.52
C ILE A 216 5.91 0.44 -14.50
N HIS A 217 7.08 -0.16 -14.54
CA HIS A 217 8.37 0.50 -14.49
C HIS A 217 8.95 0.69 -15.88
N PHE A 218 9.22 1.94 -16.24
CA PHE A 218 9.93 2.28 -17.48
C PHE A 218 11.32 2.81 -17.14
N THR A 219 12.34 2.24 -17.76
CA THR A 219 13.71 2.73 -17.70
C THR A 219 13.97 3.65 -18.88
N LEU A 220 14.41 4.86 -18.59
CA LEU A 220 14.75 5.87 -19.57
C LEU A 220 16.27 5.97 -19.64
N VAL A 221 16.79 5.83 -20.85
CA VAL A 221 18.22 5.87 -21.16
C VAL A 221 18.48 7.12 -22.00
N PRO A 222 19.11 8.17 -21.43
CA PRO A 222 19.41 9.40 -22.16
C PRO A 222 20.29 9.16 -23.38
N GLU A 223 20.05 9.90 -24.46
CA GLU A 223 20.94 9.87 -25.62
C GLU A 223 22.34 10.37 -25.25
N GLY A 224 23.38 9.68 -25.72
CA GLY A 224 24.77 10.06 -25.50
C GLY A 224 25.36 9.73 -24.11
N ASN A 225 24.55 9.34 -23.11
CA ASN A 225 25.06 8.92 -21.80
C ASN A 225 24.16 7.90 -21.09
N SER A 226 24.41 6.62 -21.32
CA SER A 226 23.65 5.52 -20.75
C SER A 226 23.81 5.36 -19.23
N LEU A 227 24.89 5.87 -18.63
CA LEU A 227 25.09 5.82 -17.18
C LEU A 227 24.03 6.63 -16.45
N ASN A 228 23.50 7.68 -17.08
CA ASN A 228 22.48 8.55 -16.52
C ASN A 228 21.06 7.96 -16.60
N GLN A 229 20.93 6.65 -16.90
CA GLN A 229 19.63 5.99 -16.90
C GLN A 229 18.93 6.07 -15.54
N PHE A 230 17.60 6.12 -15.60
CA PHE A 230 16.74 6.25 -14.44
C PHE A 230 15.40 5.59 -14.73
N THR A 231 14.68 5.23 -13.67
CA THR A 231 13.39 4.54 -13.76
C THR A 231 12.29 5.45 -13.27
N ILE A 232 11.17 5.42 -13.96
CA ILE A 232 9.90 6.02 -13.54
C ILE A 232 8.85 4.93 -13.42
N SER A 233 7.84 5.17 -12.59
CA SER A 233 6.71 4.28 -12.40
C SER A 233 5.43 4.93 -12.95
N VAL A 234 4.72 4.19 -13.78
CA VAL A 234 3.40 4.52 -14.31
C VAL A 234 2.38 3.64 -13.60
N LYS A 235 1.24 4.20 -13.16
CA LYS A 235 0.14 3.40 -12.60
C LYS A 235 -0.35 2.39 -13.63
N ALA A 236 -0.45 1.13 -13.21
CA ALA A 236 -0.89 0.08 -14.10
C ALA A 236 -2.38 0.25 -14.43
N PRO A 237 -2.77 0.32 -15.73
CA PRO A 237 -4.12 0.63 -16.15
C PRO A 237 -5.02 -0.61 -16.29
N PHE A 238 -4.61 -1.77 -15.75
CA PHE A 238 -5.37 -3.01 -15.88
C PHE A 238 -6.81 -2.83 -15.35
N LYS A 239 -7.78 -3.14 -16.20
CA LYS A 239 -9.19 -3.02 -15.88
C LYS A 239 -9.65 -4.20 -15.05
N ASP A 240 -9.65 -4.08 -13.74
CA ASP A 240 -9.98 -5.18 -12.86
C ASP A 240 -11.19 -4.88 -11.98
N PHE A 241 -11.93 -5.94 -11.69
CA PHE A 241 -12.97 -5.98 -10.68
C PHE A 241 -12.77 -7.24 -9.86
N SER A 242 -12.49 -7.05 -8.57
CA SER A 242 -12.42 -8.15 -7.63
C SER A 242 -12.93 -7.74 -6.26
N ILE A 243 -13.37 -8.73 -5.50
CA ILE A 243 -13.64 -8.60 -4.07
C ILE A 243 -12.74 -9.61 -3.39
N ILE A 244 -11.93 -9.14 -2.44
CA ILE A 244 -10.93 -9.92 -1.72
C ILE A 244 -11.46 -10.19 -0.31
N ASN A 245 -11.37 -11.45 0.10
CA ASN A 245 -11.79 -11.90 1.44
C ASN A 245 -10.74 -11.54 2.51
N ILE A 246 -11.04 -11.85 3.77
CA ILE A 246 -10.16 -11.56 4.91
C ILE A 246 -8.84 -12.36 4.94
N TYR A 247 -8.68 -13.33 4.05
CA TYR A 247 -7.51 -14.20 3.92
C TYR A 247 -6.68 -13.90 2.65
N GLY A 248 -7.10 -12.93 1.84
CA GLY A 248 -6.41 -12.53 0.60
C GLY A 248 -6.91 -13.22 -0.67
N ASP A 249 -7.93 -14.09 -0.60
CA ASP A 249 -8.46 -14.77 -1.78
C ASP A 249 -9.61 -14.00 -2.43
N ASN A 250 -9.79 -14.18 -3.74
CA ASN A 250 -10.93 -13.62 -4.46
C ASN A 250 -12.24 -14.29 -4.04
N VAL A 251 -13.28 -13.48 -3.82
CA VAL A 251 -14.67 -13.92 -3.75
C VAL A 251 -15.11 -14.32 -5.14
N ILE A 252 -15.58 -15.55 -5.26
CA ILE A 252 -16.08 -16.13 -6.51
C ILE A 252 -17.61 -16.22 -6.49
N ASN A 253 -18.21 -16.52 -7.64
CA ASN A 253 -19.65 -16.73 -7.75
C ASN A 253 -20.17 -17.76 -6.73
N ASP A 254 -21.37 -17.51 -6.22
CA ASP A 254 -22.09 -18.31 -5.22
C ASP A 254 -21.41 -18.40 -3.84
N SER A 255 -20.40 -17.56 -3.56
CA SER A 255 -19.75 -17.52 -2.25
C SER A 255 -20.70 -17.01 -1.15
N TRP A 256 -20.46 -17.46 0.09
CA TRP A 256 -21.07 -16.85 1.27
C TRP A 256 -20.09 -15.96 2.02
N VAL A 257 -20.51 -14.72 2.30
CA VAL A 257 -19.75 -13.70 3.01
C VAL A 257 -20.34 -13.49 4.40
N PRO A 258 -19.52 -13.54 5.48
CA PRO A 258 -20.00 -13.25 6.83
C PRO A 258 -20.35 -11.78 6.98
N TYR A 259 -21.58 -11.49 7.40
CA TYR A 259 -22.03 -10.15 7.75
C TYR A 259 -21.09 -9.47 8.77
N THR A 260 -20.59 -10.24 9.73
CA THR A 260 -19.70 -9.75 10.80
C THR A 260 -18.33 -9.29 10.31
N ASP A 261 -17.94 -9.64 9.08
CA ASP A 261 -16.66 -9.28 8.48
C ASP A 261 -16.77 -8.40 7.24
N ILE A 262 -17.98 -7.93 6.90
CA ILE A 262 -18.20 -7.18 5.65
C ILE A 262 -17.27 -5.95 5.51
N ASP A 263 -16.84 -5.36 6.61
CA ASP A 263 -15.89 -4.23 6.68
C ASP A 263 -14.42 -4.63 6.44
N LYS A 264 -14.11 -5.92 6.49
CA LYS A 264 -12.76 -6.47 6.26
C LYS A 264 -12.60 -7.02 4.84
N TYR A 265 -13.69 -7.24 4.12
CA TYR A 265 -13.65 -7.57 2.70
C TYR A 265 -13.34 -6.31 1.90
N GLN A 266 -12.42 -6.42 0.95
CA GLN A 266 -11.96 -5.30 0.13
C GLN A 266 -12.48 -5.44 -1.30
N TYR A 267 -12.98 -4.36 -1.89
CA TYR A 267 -13.20 -4.28 -3.33
C TYR A 267 -11.99 -3.64 -4.00
N HIS A 268 -11.74 -4.04 -5.24
CA HIS A 268 -10.77 -3.42 -6.14
C HIS A 268 -11.46 -3.20 -7.50
N ILE A 269 -11.59 -1.94 -7.91
CA ILE A 269 -12.32 -1.52 -9.11
C ILE A 269 -11.47 -0.49 -9.85
N VAL A 270 -10.61 -0.95 -10.75
CA VAL A 270 -9.69 -0.10 -11.54
C VAL A 270 -10.14 -0.12 -12.98
N GLY A 271 -10.41 1.05 -13.58
CA GLY A 271 -10.76 1.20 -15.00
C GLY A 271 -11.99 0.42 -15.50
N GLN A 272 -12.65 -0.35 -14.63
CA GLN A 272 -13.80 -1.17 -14.90
C GLN A 272 -15.08 -0.40 -14.55
N ASN A 273 -16.04 -0.38 -15.47
CA ASN A 273 -17.37 0.15 -15.20
C ASN A 273 -18.26 -0.98 -14.69
N VAL A 274 -18.79 -0.83 -13.48
CA VAL A 274 -19.85 -1.70 -12.96
C VAL A 274 -21.18 -1.12 -13.44
N LYS A 275 -21.76 -1.75 -14.48
CA LYS A 275 -23.03 -1.34 -15.08
C LYS A 275 -24.10 -1.19 -14.01
N GLN A 276 -24.15 -2.16 -13.11
CA GLN A 276 -25.10 -2.20 -12.01
C GLN A 276 -24.57 -3.10 -10.90
N TYR A 277 -24.82 -2.76 -9.65
CA TYR A 277 -24.77 -3.70 -8.55
C TYR A 277 -26.01 -3.57 -7.68
N SER A 278 -26.44 -4.67 -7.09
CA SER A 278 -27.62 -4.74 -6.23
C SER A 278 -27.34 -5.49 -4.94
N PHE A 279 -28.04 -5.09 -3.88
CA PHE A 279 -28.05 -5.77 -2.59
C PHE A 279 -29.43 -5.61 -1.95
N GLY A 280 -30.21 -6.69 -1.92
CA GLY A 280 -31.62 -6.63 -1.56
C GLY A 280 -32.43 -5.79 -2.58
N ASP A 281 -33.16 -4.80 -2.08
CA ASP A 281 -33.97 -3.86 -2.87
C ASP A 281 -33.18 -2.65 -3.42
N VAL A 282 -31.89 -2.53 -3.09
CA VAL A 282 -31.05 -1.41 -3.55
C VAL A 282 -30.36 -1.78 -4.85
N VAL A 283 -30.38 -0.84 -5.79
CA VAL A 283 -29.77 -0.98 -7.12
C VAL A 283 -28.99 0.30 -7.42
N ARG A 284 -27.70 0.14 -7.73
CA ARG A 284 -26.74 1.22 -7.92
C ARG A 284 -25.84 0.96 -9.12
N GLU A 285 -25.14 1.99 -9.55
CA GLU A 285 -24.16 1.91 -10.63
C GLU A 285 -22.84 2.55 -10.18
N LEU A 286 -21.73 2.12 -10.76
CA LEU A 286 -20.43 2.77 -10.54
C LEU A 286 -19.92 3.32 -11.86
N ARG A 287 -19.62 4.63 -11.87
CA ARG A 287 -19.15 5.33 -13.07
C ARG A 287 -17.93 6.17 -12.75
N TRP A 288 -16.96 6.16 -13.68
CA TRP A 288 -15.82 7.06 -13.64
C TRP A 288 -16.20 8.45 -14.16
N MET A 289 -15.87 9.50 -13.41
CA MET A 289 -16.03 10.89 -13.80
C MET A 289 -14.84 11.70 -13.30
N ASN A 290 -14.14 12.40 -14.21
CA ASN A 290 -12.98 13.23 -13.88
C ASN A 290 -11.97 12.49 -12.98
N ASP A 291 -11.58 11.28 -13.40
CA ASP A 291 -10.62 10.39 -12.72
C ASP A 291 -11.02 9.95 -11.29
N LYS A 292 -12.31 10.08 -10.94
CA LYS A 292 -12.87 9.59 -9.68
C LYS A 292 -14.01 8.61 -9.95
N LEU A 293 -14.10 7.58 -9.12
CA LEU A 293 -15.20 6.62 -9.15
C LEU A 293 -16.36 7.14 -8.31
N TYR A 294 -17.58 7.12 -8.85
CA TYR A 294 -18.79 7.59 -8.16
C TYR A 294 -19.84 6.50 -8.05
N ILE A 295 -20.56 6.50 -6.93
CA ILE A 295 -21.80 5.73 -6.75
C ILE A 295 -22.97 6.54 -7.30
N PHE A 296 -23.74 5.92 -8.18
CA PHE A 296 -25.00 6.44 -8.68
C PHE A 296 -26.18 5.62 -8.16
N GLU A 297 -27.26 6.30 -7.80
CA GLU A 297 -28.54 5.68 -7.44
C GLU A 297 -29.66 6.47 -8.10
N LYS A 298 -30.56 5.79 -8.81
CA LYS A 298 -31.68 6.42 -9.55
C LYS A 298 -31.22 7.58 -10.47
N GLY A 299 -30.08 7.41 -11.14
CA GLY A 299 -29.49 8.39 -12.06
C GLY A 299 -28.79 9.59 -11.40
N LYS A 300 -28.72 9.67 -10.07
CA LYS A 300 -28.05 10.75 -9.34
C LYS A 300 -26.73 10.28 -8.73
N ALA A 301 -25.69 11.10 -8.83
CA ALA A 301 -24.42 10.86 -8.14
C ALA A 301 -24.61 11.06 -6.63
N ILE A 302 -24.32 10.04 -5.83
CA ILE A 302 -24.49 10.04 -4.38
C ILE A 302 -23.21 10.49 -3.68
N LYS A 303 -22.08 9.83 -3.98
CA LYS A 303 -20.78 10.14 -3.39
C LYS A 303 -19.62 9.63 -4.26
N PRO A 304 -18.46 10.31 -4.26
CA PRO A 304 -17.22 9.74 -4.76
C PRO A 304 -16.72 8.64 -3.81
N ILE A 305 -16.07 7.63 -4.37
CA ILE A 305 -15.45 6.53 -3.63
C ILE A 305 -14.03 6.27 -4.15
N PRO A 306 -13.11 5.75 -3.33
CA PRO A 306 -11.84 5.26 -3.83
C PRO A 306 -12.05 4.03 -4.73
N TYR A 307 -11.10 3.75 -5.61
CA TYR A 307 -11.09 2.56 -6.46
C TYR A 307 -10.80 1.27 -5.68
N GLU A 308 -10.19 1.40 -4.49
CA GLU A 308 -10.01 0.33 -3.51
C GLU A 308 -10.62 0.76 -2.17
N GLY A 309 -11.33 -0.16 -1.50
CA GLY A 309 -11.92 0.12 -0.21
C GLY A 309 -12.65 -1.08 0.37
N ASN A 310 -13.22 -0.96 1.57
CA ASN A 310 -14.03 -2.03 2.13
C ASN A 310 -15.45 -2.06 1.55
N LEU A 311 -16.13 -3.20 1.63
CA LEU A 311 -17.48 -3.35 1.07
C LEU A 311 -18.54 -2.44 1.72
N LEU A 312 -18.35 -1.95 2.95
CA LEU A 312 -19.30 -1.01 3.57
C LEU A 312 -19.37 0.32 2.81
N ILE A 313 -18.32 0.74 2.11
CA ILE A 313 -18.37 1.94 1.28
C ILE A 313 -19.44 1.81 0.18
N LEU A 314 -19.58 0.61 -0.40
CA LEU A 314 -20.58 0.28 -1.42
C LEU A 314 -21.98 0.08 -0.82
N PHE A 315 -22.07 -0.46 0.39
CA PHE A 315 -23.33 -0.84 1.06
C PHE A 315 -23.82 0.13 2.14
N ASP A 316 -23.23 1.32 2.20
CA ASP A 316 -23.46 2.40 3.17
C ASP A 316 -23.06 2.11 4.61
N SER A 317 -23.80 1.24 5.31
CA SER A 317 -23.61 0.99 6.73
C SER A 317 -23.97 -0.45 7.12
N ARG A 318 -23.39 -0.88 8.24
CA ARG A 318 -23.59 -2.21 8.80
C ARG A 318 -25.03 -2.41 9.30
N GLU A 319 -25.67 -1.37 9.80
CA GLU A 319 -27.07 -1.36 10.27
C GLU A 319 -28.04 -1.49 9.09
N ASN A 320 -27.74 -0.79 7.98
CA ASN A 320 -28.54 -0.90 6.76
C ASN A 320 -28.54 -2.35 6.24
N LEU A 321 -27.35 -2.93 6.09
CA LEU A 321 -27.19 -4.34 5.70
C LEU A 321 -27.92 -5.29 6.67
N ARG A 322 -27.84 -5.04 7.98
CA ARG A 322 -28.51 -5.86 8.99
C ARG A 322 -30.02 -5.88 8.78
N SER A 323 -30.61 -4.69 8.68
CA SER A 323 -32.05 -4.53 8.51
C SER A 323 -32.56 -5.21 7.25
N LYS A 324 -31.78 -5.20 6.17
CA LYS A 324 -32.11 -5.91 4.92
C LYS A 324 -31.98 -7.41 5.08
N LEU A 325 -30.91 -7.90 5.71
CA LEU A 325 -30.70 -9.32 5.97
C LEU A 325 -31.85 -9.92 6.80
N GLU A 326 -32.26 -9.27 7.88
CA GLU A 326 -33.32 -9.74 8.78
C GLU A 326 -34.70 -9.84 8.09
N ARG A 327 -34.95 -9.04 7.04
CA ARG A 327 -36.18 -9.10 6.26
C ARG A 327 -36.27 -10.30 5.32
N THR A 328 -35.15 -10.98 5.07
CA THR A 328 -35.11 -12.09 4.09
C THR A 328 -35.62 -13.42 4.66
N SER A 329 -35.61 -13.60 5.98
CA SER A 329 -36.14 -14.78 6.63
C SER A 329 -36.46 -14.52 8.09
N MET A 330 -37.54 -15.13 8.60
CA MET A 330 -37.82 -15.16 10.05
C MET A 330 -36.77 -15.96 10.83
N ASN A 331 -36.04 -16.85 10.15
CA ASN A 331 -34.96 -17.64 10.75
C ASN A 331 -33.61 -17.10 10.29
N MET A 332 -32.83 -16.58 11.23
CA MET A 332 -31.48 -16.07 10.98
C MET A 332 -30.52 -17.09 10.33
N LEU A 333 -30.74 -18.39 10.50
CA LEU A 333 -29.97 -19.43 9.81
C LEU A 333 -30.18 -19.42 8.29
N ASN A 334 -31.38 -19.07 7.86
CA ASN A 334 -31.81 -19.06 6.46
C ASN A 334 -31.74 -17.65 5.86
N ALA A 335 -31.65 -16.61 6.70
CA ALA A 335 -31.50 -15.23 6.25
C ALA A 335 -30.29 -15.10 5.31
N GLU A 336 -30.52 -14.46 4.17
CA GLU A 336 -29.56 -14.36 3.09
C GLU A 336 -29.83 -13.13 2.24
N LEU A 337 -28.86 -12.21 2.23
CA LEU A 337 -28.91 -11.03 1.38
C LEU A 337 -28.07 -11.29 0.13
N LYS A 338 -28.74 -11.54 -1.00
CA LYS A 338 -28.07 -11.69 -2.29
C LYS A 338 -27.47 -10.36 -2.75
N VAL A 339 -26.24 -10.44 -3.26
CA VAL A 339 -25.49 -9.34 -3.85
C VAL A 339 -25.10 -9.75 -5.27
N SER A 340 -25.36 -8.89 -6.24
CA SER A 340 -24.99 -9.13 -7.64
C SER A 340 -24.30 -7.90 -8.20
N PHE A 341 -23.17 -8.11 -8.87
CA PHE A 341 -22.44 -7.10 -9.63
C PHE A 341 -22.51 -7.50 -11.10
N SER A 342 -23.04 -6.61 -11.93
CA SER A 342 -23.04 -6.71 -13.39
C SER A 342 -21.96 -5.81 -13.97
N LEU A 343 -20.97 -6.42 -14.60
CA LEU A 343 -19.81 -5.72 -15.16
C LEU A 343 -20.06 -5.32 -16.62
N SER A 344 -19.30 -4.34 -17.10
CA SER A 344 -19.47 -3.84 -18.47
C SER A 344 -19.14 -4.86 -19.57
N ASN A 345 -18.23 -5.80 -19.28
CA ASN A 345 -17.85 -6.91 -20.15
C ASN A 345 -18.83 -8.10 -20.11
N SER A 346 -20.05 -7.91 -19.60
CA SER A 346 -21.09 -8.94 -19.47
C SER A 346 -20.78 -10.06 -18.46
N ASN A 347 -19.67 -9.97 -17.74
CA ASN A 347 -19.43 -10.83 -16.58
C ASN A 347 -20.26 -10.37 -15.38
N SER A 348 -20.59 -11.31 -14.50
CA SER A 348 -21.21 -11.02 -13.22
C SER A 348 -20.46 -11.68 -12.07
N LEU A 349 -20.53 -11.03 -10.90
CA LEU A 349 -20.16 -11.62 -9.63
C LEU A 349 -21.39 -11.61 -8.72
N GLU A 350 -21.83 -12.80 -8.32
CA GLU A 350 -22.93 -13.02 -7.41
C GLU A 350 -22.45 -13.73 -6.16
N PHE A 351 -22.80 -13.20 -4.99
CA PHE A 351 -22.52 -13.82 -3.71
C PHE A 351 -23.61 -13.44 -2.72
N SER A 352 -23.62 -14.08 -1.57
CA SER A 352 -24.62 -13.78 -0.53
C SER A 352 -23.97 -13.41 0.79
N ILE A 353 -24.50 -12.37 1.42
CA ILE A 353 -24.16 -12.00 2.79
C ILE A 353 -25.09 -12.79 3.72
N LYS A 354 -24.51 -13.50 4.68
CA LYS A 354 -25.25 -14.25 5.72
C LYS A 354 -24.73 -13.87 7.09
N ASP A 355 -25.57 -14.05 8.11
CA ASP A 355 -25.16 -13.84 9.49
C ASP A 355 -24.05 -14.83 9.84
N SER A 356 -24.39 -16.13 9.87
CA SER A 356 -23.47 -17.26 10.02
C SER A 356 -23.37 -18.06 8.73
N PRO A 357 -22.46 -17.73 7.80
CA PRO A 357 -22.35 -18.41 6.51
C PRO A 357 -21.73 -19.81 6.63
N TYR A 358 -20.71 -20.00 7.45
CA TYR A 358 -19.90 -21.20 7.33
C TYR A 358 -20.45 -22.39 8.11
N ARG A 359 -20.18 -23.59 7.61
CA ARG A 359 -20.72 -24.87 8.10
C ARG A 359 -19.56 -25.83 8.40
N PRO A 360 -19.40 -26.26 9.65
CA PRO A 360 -18.48 -27.34 9.99
C PRO A 360 -18.96 -28.66 9.38
N LYS A 361 -18.05 -29.34 8.67
CA LYS A 361 -18.28 -30.65 8.04
C LYS A 361 -17.22 -31.63 8.55
N GLN A 362 -17.67 -32.68 9.21
CA GLN A 362 -16.81 -33.77 9.61
C GLN A 362 -16.41 -34.57 8.37
N ILE A 363 -15.15 -34.93 8.29
CA ILE A 363 -14.57 -35.80 7.28
C ILE A 363 -13.91 -37.00 7.99
N GLY A 364 -13.41 -37.97 7.23
CA GLY A 364 -12.80 -39.18 7.79
C GLY A 364 -11.68 -38.91 8.81
N ASN A 365 -11.43 -39.90 9.66
CA ASN A 365 -10.33 -39.90 10.66
C ASN A 365 -10.40 -38.77 11.71
N GLY A 366 -11.61 -38.42 12.16
CA GLY A 366 -11.78 -37.40 13.21
C GLY A 366 -11.39 -36.00 12.77
N ARG A 367 -11.33 -35.73 11.46
CA ARG A 367 -11.00 -34.41 10.92
C ARG A 367 -12.25 -33.61 10.61
N LEU A 368 -12.12 -32.30 10.62
CA LEU A 368 -13.20 -31.36 10.39
C LEU A 368 -12.72 -30.27 9.43
N ILE A 369 -13.52 -29.97 8.42
CA ILE A 369 -13.30 -28.83 7.52
C ILE A 369 -14.45 -27.83 7.66
N ILE A 370 -14.18 -26.58 7.29
CA ILE A 370 -15.21 -25.55 7.21
C ILE A 370 -15.62 -25.39 5.76
N THR A 371 -16.93 -25.34 5.53
CA THR A 371 -17.52 -25.24 4.20
C THR A 371 -18.40 -24.00 4.09
N GLY A 372 -18.49 -23.44 2.89
CA GLY A 372 -19.41 -22.37 2.54
C GLY A 372 -20.66 -22.91 1.83
N ASN A 373 -21.16 -22.12 0.88
CA ASN A 373 -22.27 -22.53 0.02
C ASN A 373 -21.93 -23.81 -0.76
N ASN A 374 -22.94 -24.63 -1.06
CA ASN A 374 -22.79 -25.89 -1.81
C ASN A 374 -21.72 -26.85 -1.27
N HIS A 375 -21.42 -26.79 0.04
CA HIS A 375 -20.38 -27.59 0.70
C HIS A 375 -18.95 -27.37 0.17
N THR A 376 -18.71 -26.27 -0.54
CA THR A 376 -17.37 -25.90 -1.00
C THR A 376 -16.47 -25.61 0.20
N PRO A 377 -15.28 -26.25 0.33
CA PRO A 377 -14.33 -25.93 1.38
C PRO A 377 -13.94 -24.44 1.37
N VAL A 378 -13.87 -23.83 2.54
CA VAL A 378 -13.40 -22.44 2.69
C VAL A 378 -12.23 -22.39 3.66
N LYS A 379 -11.25 -21.53 3.37
CA LYS A 379 -10.18 -21.24 4.32
C LYS A 379 -10.79 -20.53 5.52
N PHE A 380 -10.70 -21.16 6.69
CA PHE A 380 -11.08 -20.56 7.95
C PHE A 380 -10.03 -20.98 8.97
N THR A 381 -9.28 -20.00 9.49
CA THR A 381 -8.15 -20.24 10.41
C THR A 381 -8.48 -19.86 11.85
N GLY A 382 -9.74 -19.50 12.14
CA GLY A 382 -10.17 -19.14 13.48
C GLY A 382 -10.22 -20.34 14.44
N VAL A 383 -10.06 -20.09 15.73
CA VAL A 383 -10.20 -21.13 16.75
C VAL A 383 -11.66 -21.61 16.83
N LEU A 384 -11.85 -22.93 16.87
CA LEU A 384 -13.15 -23.56 17.15
C LEU A 384 -13.19 -24.05 18.60
N LYS A 385 -14.39 -24.15 19.16
CA LYS A 385 -14.65 -24.68 20.49
C LYS A 385 -15.57 -25.88 20.40
N LEU A 386 -15.26 -26.88 21.22
CA LEU A 386 -16.04 -28.10 21.40
C LEU A 386 -16.72 -28.04 22.77
N LEU A 387 -18.03 -28.23 22.77
CA LEU A 387 -18.89 -28.20 23.95
C LEU A 387 -19.57 -29.55 24.13
N LYS A 388 -19.48 -30.09 25.35
CA LYS A 388 -20.19 -31.32 25.72
C LYS A 388 -21.68 -31.02 25.91
N LEU A 389 -22.54 -31.72 25.18
CA LEU A 389 -23.97 -31.41 25.13
C LEU A 389 -24.69 -31.71 26.47
N GLU A 390 -24.27 -32.76 27.16
CA GLU A 390 -24.88 -33.20 28.43
C GLU A 390 -24.35 -32.42 29.65
N GLU A 391 -23.21 -31.73 29.52
CA GLU A 391 -22.57 -30.95 30.58
C GLU A 391 -22.11 -29.59 30.02
N PRO A 392 -23.05 -28.65 29.78
CA PRO A 392 -22.74 -27.37 29.13
C PRO A 392 -21.85 -26.44 29.97
N GLU A 393 -21.77 -26.68 31.29
CA GLU A 393 -20.90 -25.96 32.22
C GLU A 393 -19.44 -26.42 32.17
N LEU A 394 -19.15 -27.54 31.51
CA LEU A 394 -17.78 -28.03 31.33
C LEU A 394 -16.98 -27.04 30.47
N GLU A 395 -15.71 -26.81 30.84
CA GLU A 395 -14.85 -25.94 30.04
C GLU A 395 -14.73 -26.44 28.58
N PRO A 396 -14.93 -25.55 27.59
CA PRO A 396 -14.84 -25.93 26.19
C PRO A 396 -13.40 -26.27 25.79
N ILE A 397 -13.24 -27.33 25.00
CA ILE A 397 -11.96 -27.65 24.37
C ILE A 397 -11.77 -26.77 23.13
N GLU A 398 -10.66 -26.04 23.06
CA GLU A 398 -10.28 -25.23 21.89
C GLU A 398 -9.48 -26.08 20.89
N ILE A 399 -9.82 -25.97 19.60
CA ILE A 399 -9.07 -26.60 18.50
C ILE A 399 -8.65 -25.54 17.49
N SER A 400 -7.39 -25.62 17.06
CA SER A 400 -6.78 -24.71 16.10
C SER A 400 -6.75 -25.32 14.70
N PHE A 401 -6.67 -24.46 13.69
CA PHE A 401 -6.53 -24.87 12.31
C PHE A 401 -5.12 -25.41 12.06
N ASP A 402 -5.02 -26.59 11.46
CA ASP A 402 -3.77 -27.19 11.01
C ASP A 402 -3.52 -26.74 9.56
N GLU A 403 -2.51 -25.89 9.36
CA GLU A 403 -2.16 -25.34 8.04
C GLU A 403 -1.56 -26.39 7.10
N GLU A 404 -0.83 -27.38 7.62
CA GLU A 404 -0.19 -28.42 6.84
C GLU A 404 -1.25 -29.35 6.24
N ASN A 405 -2.25 -29.70 7.05
CA ASN A 405 -3.32 -30.61 6.65
C ASN A 405 -4.56 -29.91 6.09
N GLY A 406 -4.68 -28.59 6.24
CA GLY A 406 -5.81 -27.80 5.77
C GLY A 406 -7.13 -28.11 6.49
N SER A 407 -7.08 -28.51 7.76
CA SER A 407 -8.26 -28.96 8.51
C SER A 407 -8.12 -28.75 10.02
N TYR A 408 -9.18 -29.05 10.76
CA TYR A 408 -9.13 -29.20 12.22
C TYR A 408 -9.11 -30.68 12.60
N THR A 409 -8.38 -31.01 13.65
CA THR A 409 -8.35 -32.37 14.21
C THR A 409 -9.15 -32.39 15.50
N LEU A 410 -10.16 -33.26 15.56
CA LEU A 410 -10.93 -33.48 16.78
C LEU A 410 -10.09 -34.30 17.77
N PRO A 411 -9.91 -33.85 19.02
CA PRO A 411 -9.12 -34.56 20.01
C PRO A 411 -9.85 -35.84 20.45
N GLU A 412 -9.12 -36.94 20.59
CA GLU A 412 -9.68 -38.24 21.01
C GLU A 412 -10.39 -38.19 22.37
N ASP A 413 -10.03 -37.24 23.23
CA ASP A 413 -10.63 -37.03 24.55
C ASP A 413 -12.13 -36.72 24.51
N ILE A 414 -12.68 -36.28 23.36
CA ILE A 414 -14.13 -36.05 23.20
C ILE A 414 -14.88 -37.32 22.78
N ARG A 415 -14.19 -38.42 22.46
CA ARG A 415 -14.85 -39.67 22.04
C ARG A 415 -15.90 -40.16 23.06
N PRO A 416 -15.67 -40.10 24.38
CA PRO A 416 -16.68 -40.45 25.37
C PRO A 416 -17.84 -39.45 25.47
N TRP A 417 -17.71 -38.24 24.93
CA TRP A 417 -18.78 -37.22 24.97
C TRP A 417 -19.91 -37.53 24.00
N GLY A 418 -19.66 -38.39 23.00
CA GLY A 418 -20.62 -38.68 21.92
C GLY A 418 -20.91 -37.42 21.10
N LYS A 419 -22.19 -37.02 21.03
CA LYS A 419 -22.62 -35.83 20.28
C LYS A 419 -22.03 -34.56 20.93
N THR A 420 -21.11 -33.93 20.23
CA THR A 420 -20.41 -32.73 20.68
C THR A 420 -20.80 -31.55 19.80
N ILE A 421 -21.04 -30.38 20.41
CA ILE A 421 -21.33 -29.15 19.66
C ILE A 421 -20.01 -28.50 19.29
N VAL A 422 -19.83 -28.20 18.00
CA VAL A 422 -18.74 -27.36 17.51
C VAL A 422 -19.25 -25.95 17.22
N ILE A 423 -18.56 -24.95 17.76
CA ILE A 423 -18.83 -23.53 17.53
C ILE A 423 -17.54 -22.80 17.14
N GLY A 424 -17.66 -21.67 16.43
CA GLY A 424 -16.53 -20.77 16.19
C GLY A 424 -16.40 -19.76 17.32
N ARG A 425 -15.16 -19.42 17.73
CA ARG A 425 -14.91 -18.33 18.69
C ARG A 425 -15.31 -16.95 18.12
N THR A 426 -15.26 -16.83 16.79
CA THR A 426 -15.56 -15.59 16.07
C THR A 426 -17.06 -15.39 15.94
N ARG A 427 -17.59 -14.37 16.63
CA ARG A 427 -19.00 -13.95 16.65
C ARG A 427 -19.64 -14.11 15.26
N GLY A 428 -20.55 -15.07 15.17
CA GLY A 428 -21.44 -15.24 14.01
C GLY A 428 -20.78 -15.72 12.73
N ARG A 429 -19.54 -16.21 12.64
CA ARG A 429 -19.01 -16.71 11.34
C ARG A 429 -19.40 -18.16 11.06
N ILE A 430 -19.33 -18.99 12.09
CA ILE A 430 -19.60 -20.43 12.05
C ILE A 430 -21.00 -20.67 12.59
N CYS A 431 -21.84 -21.33 11.80
CA CYS A 431 -23.08 -21.88 12.33
C CYS A 431 -22.73 -23.09 13.21
N PRO A 432 -23.21 -23.12 14.48
CA PRO A 432 -23.05 -24.28 15.35
C PRO A 432 -23.47 -25.57 14.65
N ALA A 433 -22.71 -26.64 14.88
CA ALA A 433 -22.97 -27.95 14.30
C ALA A 433 -22.67 -29.06 15.31
N LEU A 434 -23.20 -30.25 15.06
CA LEU A 434 -22.86 -31.45 15.82
C LEU A 434 -21.76 -32.23 15.12
N VAL A 435 -20.84 -32.78 15.91
CA VAL A 435 -19.80 -33.73 15.53
C VAL A 435 -19.84 -34.92 16.48
N ASP A 436 -19.40 -36.09 16.00
CA ASP A 436 -19.34 -37.31 16.82
C ASP A 436 -18.15 -38.16 16.35
N LEU A 437 -17.20 -38.48 17.23
CA LEU A 437 -16.04 -39.31 16.86
C LEU A 437 -16.40 -40.80 16.68
N THR A 438 -17.58 -41.22 17.12
CA THR A 438 -18.05 -42.60 17.03
C THR A 438 -18.82 -42.91 15.74
N ARG A 439 -19.31 -41.87 15.05
CA ARG A 439 -20.08 -42.01 13.81
C ARG A 439 -19.90 -40.78 12.92
N GLU A 440 -19.99 -40.96 11.62
CA GLU A 440 -20.04 -39.82 10.71
C GLU A 440 -21.40 -39.10 10.81
N MET A 441 -21.36 -37.77 10.91
CA MET A 441 -22.54 -36.91 11.01
C MET A 441 -23.00 -36.44 9.62
N ASP A 442 -23.63 -37.33 8.84
CA ASP A 442 -24.12 -37.03 7.48
C ASP A 442 -25.39 -36.14 7.45
N GLY A 443 -25.81 -35.74 6.25
CA GLY A 443 -26.95 -34.83 6.03
C GLY A 443 -28.29 -35.41 6.50
N ALA A 444 -28.55 -36.69 6.25
CA ALA A 444 -29.79 -37.36 6.62
C ALA A 444 -29.90 -37.52 8.14
N PHE A 445 -28.81 -37.91 8.80
CA PHE A 445 -28.73 -38.05 10.24
C PHE A 445 -28.87 -36.69 10.96
N ARG A 446 -28.29 -35.62 10.41
CA ARG A 446 -28.48 -34.25 10.92
C ARG A 446 -29.93 -33.79 10.80
N ALA A 447 -30.59 -34.08 9.67
CA ALA A 447 -32.00 -33.75 9.46
C ALA A 447 -32.90 -34.50 10.45
N ASN A 448 -32.70 -35.81 10.60
CA ASN A 448 -33.46 -36.64 11.54
C ASN A 448 -33.26 -36.20 13.00
N ASN A 449 -32.03 -35.87 13.42
CA ASN A 449 -31.79 -35.32 14.77
C ASN A 449 -32.51 -34.00 14.99
N ARG A 450 -32.57 -33.12 13.98
CA ARG A 450 -33.29 -31.85 14.08
C ARG A 450 -34.80 -32.09 14.21
N GLU A 451 -35.37 -32.98 13.40
CA GLU A 451 -36.80 -33.31 13.47
C GLU A 451 -37.16 -33.92 14.84
N ASN A 452 -36.36 -34.88 15.33
CA ASN A 452 -36.56 -35.48 16.65
C ASN A 452 -36.49 -34.46 17.78
N ALA A 453 -35.53 -33.52 17.72
CA ALA A 453 -35.41 -32.45 18.71
C ALA A 453 -36.57 -31.43 18.64
N ILE A 454 -37.10 -31.13 17.45
CA ILE A 454 -38.27 -30.26 17.31
C ILE A 454 -39.53 -30.96 17.84
N SER A 455 -39.68 -32.26 17.59
CA SER A 455 -40.81 -33.05 18.07
C SER A 455 -40.82 -33.13 19.60
N SER A 456 -39.67 -33.37 20.24
CA SER A 456 -39.58 -33.43 21.70
C SER A 456 -39.84 -32.09 22.42
N ILE A 457 -39.69 -30.96 21.72
CA ILE A 457 -40.06 -29.63 22.24
C ILE A 457 -41.58 -29.40 22.15
N LYS A 458 -42.28 -30.04 21.20
CA LYS A 458 -43.74 -29.91 21.06
C LYS A 458 -44.54 -30.83 21.99
N GLU A 459 -43.89 -31.86 22.54
CA GLU A 459 -44.49 -32.81 23.49
C GLU A 459 -44.36 -32.38 24.95
N ASN A 460 -43.58 -31.33 25.23
CA ASN A 460 -43.54 -30.60 26.50
C ASN A 460 -44.27 -29.26 26.36
#